data_AF-A0A221UYV1-F1
#
_entry.id   AF-A0A221UYV1-F1
#
_cell.length_a   1.000
_cell.length_b   1.000
_cell.length_c   1.000
_cell.angle_alpha   90.00
_cell.angle_beta   90.00
_cell.angle_gamma   90.00
#
_symmetry.space_group_name_H-M   'P 1'
#
loop_
_entity.id
_entity.type
_entity.pdbx_description
1 polymer ?
#
loop_
_entity_poly.entity_id
_entity_poly.type
_entity_poly.pdbx_seq_one_letter_code
_entity_poly.pdbx_strand_id
1 'polypeptide(L)'
;MKAAKLYYSHESDNRIMIKKDKIEIDNWTDDLEYINEELEYLLEIEDRMLNNTILYQELETLSRENILNLRALYRYEGTVRDAIECDTIECDAFYLSKHERNRKLYLEHKKKYRDIKSKVLSNILLEAKH
;
A
#
# COMPACT_ATOMS: atom_id res chain seq x y z
N MET A 1 -20.78 -47.93 11.83
CA MET A 1 -19.49 -47.84 11.11
C MET A 1 -18.97 -46.42 11.31
N LYS A 2 -17.82 -46.24 11.99
CA LYS A 2 -17.21 -44.91 12.18
C LYS A 2 -16.58 -44.49 10.85
N ALA A 3 -17.06 -43.41 10.25
CA ALA A 3 -16.40 -42.79 9.12
C ALA A 3 -15.01 -42.33 9.58
N ALA A 4 -13.96 -42.88 8.97
CA ALA A 4 -12.60 -42.42 9.20
C ALA A 4 -12.51 -40.96 8.76
N LYS A 5 -12.22 -40.05 9.70
CA LYS A 5 -11.78 -38.69 9.35
C LYS A 5 -10.47 -38.85 8.58
N LEU A 6 -10.54 -38.71 7.27
CA LEU A 6 -9.37 -38.43 6.44
C LEU A 6 -8.83 -37.07 6.92
N TYR A 7 -7.85 -37.11 7.82
CA TYR A 7 -7.05 -35.95 8.15
C TYR A 7 -6.18 -35.63 6.92
N TYR A 8 -6.71 -34.79 6.04
CA TYR A 8 -5.88 -34.14 5.04
C TYR A 8 -4.98 -33.16 5.78
N SER A 9 -3.65 -33.35 5.70
CA SER A 9 -2.65 -32.53 6.39
C SER A 9 -2.42 -31.16 5.72
N HIS A 10 -3.43 -30.64 5.03
CA HIS A 10 -3.34 -29.37 4.32
C HIS A 10 -3.89 -28.27 5.21
N GLU A 11 -3.21 -27.13 5.21
CA GLU A 11 -3.69 -25.93 5.88
C GLU A 11 -5.02 -25.50 5.25
N SER A 12 -5.97 -25.01 6.05
CA SER A 12 -7.27 -24.58 5.52
C SER A 12 -7.11 -23.38 4.60
N ASP A 13 -7.95 -23.29 3.56
CA ASP A 13 -7.93 -22.19 2.60
C ASP A 13 -7.98 -20.82 3.28
N ASN A 14 -8.77 -20.68 4.35
CA ASN A 14 -8.85 -19.46 5.14
C ASN A 14 -7.48 -19.06 5.74
N ARG A 15 -6.77 -20.03 6.34
CA ARG A 15 -5.43 -19.76 6.90
C ARG A 15 -4.40 -19.42 5.82
N ILE A 16 -4.50 -20.05 4.65
CA ILE A 16 -3.65 -19.73 3.49
C ILE A 16 -3.92 -18.30 3.01
N MET A 17 -5.19 -17.93 2.87
CA MET A 17 -5.60 -16.58 2.45
C MET A 17 -5.12 -15.51 3.44
N ILE A 18 -5.29 -15.71 4.75
CA ILE A 18 -4.83 -14.75 5.76
C ILE A 18 -3.31 -14.57 5.72
N LYS A 19 -2.54 -15.65 5.53
CA LYS A 19 -1.08 -15.55 5.35
C LYS A 19 -0.72 -14.74 4.11
N LYS A 20 -1.41 -14.99 3.00
CA LYS A 20 -1.22 -14.24 1.75
C LYS A 20 -1.53 -12.76 1.95
N ASP A 21 -2.66 -12.44 2.58
CA ASP A 21 -3.10 -11.07 2.82
C ASP A 21 -2.15 -10.32 3.76
N LYS A 22 -1.61 -10.98 4.79
CA LYS A 22 -0.54 -10.41 5.63
C LYS A 22 0.69 -10.04 4.82
N ILE A 23 1.18 -10.97 4.01
CA ILE A 23 2.34 -10.71 3.14
C ILE A 23 2.05 -9.56 2.17
N GLU A 24 0.84 -9.48 1.60
CA GLU A 24 0.47 -8.35 0.74
C GLU A 24 0.48 -7.02 1.51
N ILE A 25 -0.05 -6.98 2.72
CA ILE A 25 -0.05 -5.78 3.57
C ILE A 25 1.37 -5.36 3.92
N ASP A 26 2.22 -6.29 4.34
CA ASP A 26 3.63 -6.01 4.66
C ASP A 26 4.34 -5.37 3.45
N ASN A 27 4.16 -5.97 2.26
CA ASN A 27 4.73 -5.41 1.02
C ASN A 27 4.19 -4.01 0.69
N TRP A 28 2.91 -3.74 0.93
CA TRP A 28 2.34 -2.41 0.70
C TRP A 28 2.86 -1.40 1.72
N THR A 29 3.03 -1.80 2.98
CA THR A 29 3.62 -0.97 4.03
C THR A 29 5.04 -0.58 3.66
N ASP A 30 5.91 -1.57 3.39
CA ASP A 30 7.31 -1.36 3.01
C ASP A 30 7.43 -0.41 1.80
N ASP A 31 6.60 -0.62 0.77
CA ASP A 31 6.61 0.21 -0.44
C ASP A 31 6.12 1.65 -0.17
N LEU A 32 5.12 1.84 0.69
CA LEU A 32 4.66 3.19 1.08
C LEU A 32 5.66 3.91 1.99
N GLU A 33 6.41 3.19 2.84
CA GLU A 33 7.52 3.77 3.61
C GLU A 33 8.65 4.21 2.70
N TYR A 34 9.03 3.37 1.74
CA TYR A 34 9.99 3.75 0.71
C TYR A 34 9.53 4.97 -0.10
N ILE A 35 8.24 5.01 -0.49
CA ILE A 35 7.65 6.18 -1.16
C ILE A 35 7.75 7.43 -0.28
N ASN A 36 7.60 7.29 1.04
CA ASN A 36 7.73 8.42 1.97
C ASN A 36 9.14 9.03 1.91
N GLU A 37 10.16 8.18 2.05
CA GLU A 37 11.57 8.59 1.96
C GLU A 37 11.87 9.21 0.58
N GLU A 38 11.38 8.59 -0.49
CA GLU A 38 11.63 9.09 -1.84
C GLU A 38 10.94 10.45 -2.09
N LEU A 39 9.76 10.68 -1.50
CA LEU A 39 9.07 11.98 -1.57
C LEU A 39 9.84 13.09 -0.83
N GLU A 40 10.51 12.78 0.28
CA GLU A 40 11.38 13.74 0.97
C GLU A 40 12.51 14.21 0.06
N TYR A 41 13.19 13.28 -0.65
CA TYR A 41 14.21 13.65 -1.63
C TYR A 41 13.64 14.44 -2.81
N LEU A 42 12.47 14.05 -3.34
CA LEU A 42 11.85 14.77 -4.46
C LEU A 42 11.47 16.20 -4.06
N LEU A 43 11.00 16.43 -2.83
CA LEU A 43 10.74 17.76 -2.29
C LEU A 43 12.02 18.59 -2.19
N GLU A 44 13.12 18.00 -1.69
CA GLU A 44 14.41 18.70 -1.63
C GLU A 44 14.94 19.06 -3.02
N ILE A 45 14.82 18.16 -4.00
CA ILE A 45 15.23 18.43 -5.38
C ILE A 45 14.38 19.57 -5.97
N GLU A 46 13.07 19.53 -5.74
CA GLU A 46 12.16 20.55 -6.23
C GLU A 46 12.50 21.93 -5.65
N ASP A 47 12.71 22.01 -4.33
CA ASP A 47 13.04 23.25 -3.62
C ASP A 47 14.42 23.82 -3.99
N ARG A 48 15.42 22.96 -4.21
CA ARG A 48 16.81 23.42 -4.44
C ARG A 48 17.17 23.60 -5.92
N MET A 49 16.53 22.87 -6.82
CA MET A 49 16.94 22.81 -8.23
C MET A 49 15.88 23.34 -9.18
N LEU A 50 14.62 22.90 -9.03
CA LEU A 50 13.59 23.13 -10.04
C LEU A 50 12.76 24.39 -9.79
N ASN A 51 12.58 24.78 -8.52
CA ASN A 51 11.86 25.98 -8.11
C ASN A 51 10.43 26.11 -8.70
N ASN A 52 9.76 25.00 -9.01
CA ASN A 52 8.39 25.00 -9.52
C ASN A 52 7.41 24.84 -8.35
N THR A 53 6.86 25.97 -7.90
CA THR A 53 5.93 26.02 -6.76
C THR A 53 4.70 25.13 -6.94
N ILE A 54 4.21 24.94 -8.17
CA ILE A 54 3.05 24.06 -8.42
C ILE A 54 3.45 22.61 -8.17
N LEU A 55 4.59 22.18 -8.71
CA LEU A 55 5.09 20.82 -8.53
C LEU A 55 5.44 20.52 -7.06
N TYR A 56 6.01 21.50 -6.36
CA TYR A 56 6.25 21.41 -4.91
C TYR A 56 4.95 21.17 -4.12
N GLN A 57 3.89 21.93 -4.41
CA GLN A 57 2.58 21.76 -3.75
C GLN A 57 1.94 20.41 -4.07
N GLU A 58 2.08 19.92 -5.30
CA GLU A 58 1.63 18.57 -5.68
C GLU A 58 2.38 17.48 -4.87
N LEU A 59 3.70 17.62 -4.71
CA LEU A 59 4.54 16.70 -3.92
C LEU A 59 4.19 16.73 -2.43
N GLU A 60 4.00 17.91 -1.83
CA GLU A 60 3.58 18.02 -0.43
C GLU A 60 2.22 17.38 -0.19
N THR A 61 1.28 17.61 -1.11
CA THR A 61 -0.06 17.01 -1.03
C THR A 61 0.06 15.49 -1.06
N LEU A 62 0.87 14.95 -1.98
CA LEU A 62 1.06 13.52 -2.09
C LEU A 62 1.78 12.92 -0.87
N SER A 63 2.75 13.62 -0.28
CA SER A 63 3.41 13.21 0.97
C SER A 63 2.41 13.07 2.12
N ARG A 64 1.50 14.05 2.27
CA ARG A 64 0.43 13.97 3.28
C ARG A 64 -0.53 12.81 2.99
N GLU A 65 -0.90 12.58 1.73
CA GLU A 65 -1.71 11.41 1.34
C GLU A 65 -1.00 10.09 1.69
N ASN A 66 0.31 10.00 1.44
CA ASN A 66 1.11 8.80 1.73
C ASN A 66 1.11 8.47 3.23
N ILE A 67 1.34 9.47 4.08
CA ILE A 67 1.30 9.31 5.54
C ILE A 67 -0.08 8.86 6.02
N LEU A 68 -1.16 9.40 5.43
CA LEU A 68 -2.52 8.98 5.77
C LEU A 68 -2.79 7.53 5.36
N ASN A 69 -2.31 7.12 4.19
CA ASN A 69 -2.43 5.74 3.70
C ASN A 69 -1.63 4.76 4.57
N LEU A 70 -0.39 5.08 4.94
CA LEU A 70 0.42 4.29 5.88
C LEU A 70 -0.31 4.10 7.21
N ARG A 71 -0.82 5.17 7.81
CA ARG A 71 -1.58 5.09 9.06
C ARG A 71 -2.87 4.28 8.95
N ALA A 72 -3.51 4.28 7.79
CA ALA A 72 -4.69 3.45 7.54
C ALA A 72 -4.29 1.98 7.42
N LEU A 73 -3.17 1.70 6.74
CA LEU A 73 -2.66 0.35 6.52
C LEU A 73 -2.17 -0.30 7.81
N TYR A 74 -1.40 0.41 8.64
CA TYR A 74 -1.01 -0.06 9.97
C TYR A 74 -2.20 -0.40 10.87
N ARG A 75 -3.27 0.42 10.81
CA ARG A 75 -4.51 0.13 11.52
C ARG A 75 -5.21 -1.11 10.97
N TYR A 76 -5.19 -1.28 9.65
CA TYR A 76 -5.78 -2.44 9.00
C TYR A 76 -5.03 -3.72 9.37
N GLU A 77 -3.70 -3.73 9.31
CA GLU A 77 -2.83 -4.84 9.70
C GLU A 77 -3.18 -5.37 11.10
N GLY A 78 -3.38 -4.47 12.06
CA GLY A 78 -3.81 -4.82 13.41
C GLY A 78 -5.15 -5.58 13.47
N THR A 79 -6.06 -5.35 12.51
CA THR A 79 -7.37 -6.02 12.42
C THR A 79 -7.35 -7.32 11.61
N VAL A 80 -6.27 -7.64 10.90
CA VAL A 80 -6.17 -8.88 10.10
C VAL A 80 -6.11 -10.11 10.99
N ARG A 81 -5.68 -9.96 12.24
CA ARG A 81 -5.72 -11.04 13.24
C ARG A 81 -7.16 -11.47 13.54
N ASP A 82 -8.10 -10.55 13.53
CA ASP A 82 -9.52 -10.80 13.83
C ASP A 82 -10.20 -11.62 12.72
N ALA A 83 -9.66 -11.58 11.49
CA ALA A 83 -10.15 -12.41 10.37
C ALA A 83 -9.91 -13.92 10.60
N ILE A 84 -8.98 -14.31 11.47
CA ILE A 84 -8.69 -15.72 11.80
C ILE A 84 -9.89 -16.37 12.50
N GLU A 85 -10.71 -15.57 13.17
CA GLU A 85 -11.86 -16.04 13.94
C GLU A 85 -13.16 -16.13 13.11
N CYS A 86 -13.13 -15.78 11.82
CA CYS A 86 -14.30 -15.89 10.95
C CYS A 86 -14.70 -17.35 10.72
N ASP A 87 -15.97 -17.67 11.00
CA ASP A 87 -16.60 -18.97 10.79
C ASP A 87 -17.85 -18.91 9.90
N THR A 88 -18.17 -17.73 9.36
CA THR A 88 -19.33 -17.46 8.49
C THR A 88 -18.91 -16.85 7.15
N ILE A 89 -19.69 -17.14 6.11
CA ILE A 89 -19.46 -16.61 4.76
C ILE A 89 -19.55 -15.08 4.74
N GLU A 90 -20.45 -14.52 5.56
CA GLU A 90 -20.64 -13.08 5.70
C GLU A 90 -19.39 -12.41 6.29
N CYS A 91 -18.73 -13.07 7.25
CA CYS A 91 -17.47 -12.60 7.84
C CYS A 91 -16.33 -12.63 6.80
N ASP A 92 -16.20 -13.74 6.07
CA ASP A 92 -15.19 -13.87 5.01
C ASP A 92 -15.37 -12.80 3.92
N ALA A 93 -16.61 -12.57 3.48
CA ALA A 93 -16.92 -11.55 2.48
C ALA A 93 -16.61 -10.12 2.97
N PHE A 94 -16.86 -9.83 4.24
CA PHE A 94 -16.54 -8.54 4.85
C PHE A 94 -15.03 -8.27 4.86
N TYR A 95 -14.22 -9.22 5.32
CA TYR A 95 -12.77 -9.03 5.36
C TYR A 95 -12.14 -9.02 3.96
N LEU A 96 -12.64 -9.82 3.03
CA LEU A 96 -12.23 -9.76 1.62
C LEU A 96 -12.50 -8.38 1.03
N SER A 97 -13.71 -7.83 1.22
CA SER A 97 -14.05 -6.49 0.74
C SER A 97 -13.14 -5.41 1.35
N LYS A 98 -12.83 -5.54 2.65
CA LYS A 98 -11.93 -4.63 3.35
C LYS A 98 -10.51 -4.72 2.79
N HIS A 99 -10.00 -5.92 2.52
CA HIS A 99 -8.68 -6.14 1.92
C HIS A 99 -8.59 -5.50 0.54
N GLU A 100 -9.54 -5.81 -0.35
CA GLU A 100 -9.56 -5.29 -1.72
C GLU A 100 -9.73 -3.76 -1.78
N ARG A 101 -10.44 -3.17 -0.82
CA ARG A 101 -10.50 -1.72 -0.68
C ARG A 101 -9.12 -1.12 -0.37
N ASN A 102 -8.36 -1.71 0.56
CA ASN A 102 -7.01 -1.24 0.89
C ASN A 102 -6.06 -1.43 -0.30
N ARG A 103 -6.13 -2.59 -0.97
CA ARG A 103 -5.38 -2.87 -2.21
C ARG A 103 -5.60 -1.79 -3.26
N LYS A 104 -6.87 -1.44 -3.52
CA LYS A 104 -7.23 -0.41 -4.49
C LYS A 104 -6.64 0.96 -4.13
N LEU A 105 -6.80 1.39 -2.87
CA LEU A 105 -6.27 2.67 -2.39
C LEU A 105 -4.75 2.74 -2.53
N TYR A 106 -4.05 1.66 -2.14
CA TYR A 106 -2.61 1.54 -2.31
C TYR A 106 -2.19 1.66 -3.79
N LEU A 107 -2.81 0.90 -4.69
CA LEU A 107 -2.48 0.93 -6.12
C LEU A 107 -2.76 2.29 -6.77
N GLU A 108 -3.86 2.94 -6.40
CA GLU A 108 -4.20 4.28 -6.87
C GLU A 108 -3.15 5.30 -6.40
N HIS A 109 -2.76 5.26 -5.12
CA HIS A 109 -1.73 6.13 -4.58
C HIS A 109 -0.36 5.90 -5.24
N LYS A 110 0.06 4.64 -5.38
CA LYS A 110 1.30 4.27 -6.08
C LYS A 110 1.35 4.76 -7.52
N LYS A 111 0.20 4.76 -8.21
CA LYS A 111 0.10 5.33 -9.55
C LYS A 111 0.32 6.84 -9.54
N LYS A 112 -0.39 7.58 -8.68
CA LYS A 112 -0.18 9.04 -8.53
C LYS A 112 1.28 9.38 -8.22
N TYR A 113 1.90 8.59 -7.35
CA TYR A 113 3.30 8.71 -7.01
C TYR A 113 4.24 8.54 -8.22
N ARG A 114 4.04 7.49 -9.02
CA ARG A 114 4.83 7.27 -10.24
C ARG A 114 4.67 8.40 -11.24
N ASP A 115 3.45 8.93 -11.37
CA ASP A 115 3.16 10.03 -12.28
C ASP A 115 3.90 11.30 -11.85
N ILE A 116 3.86 11.68 -10.57
CA ILE A 116 4.56 12.87 -10.08
C ILE A 116 6.09 12.71 -10.11
N LYS A 117 6.60 11.52 -9.76
CA LYS A 117 8.03 11.20 -9.87
C LYS A 117 8.51 11.41 -11.31
N SER A 118 7.74 10.93 -12.28
CA SER A 118 8.06 11.09 -13.70
C SER A 118 8.07 12.56 -14.12
N LYS A 119 7.16 13.39 -13.58
CA LYS A 119 7.18 14.84 -13.80
C LYS A 119 8.46 15.48 -13.25
N VAL A 120 8.86 15.17 -12.01
CA VAL A 120 10.10 15.71 -11.40
C VAL A 120 11.31 15.32 -12.24
N LEU A 121 11.47 14.02 -12.55
CA LEU A 121 12.57 13.53 -13.38
C LEU A 121 12.61 14.18 -14.77
N SER A 122 11.45 14.44 -15.37
CA SER A 122 11.36 15.14 -16.66
C SER A 122 11.84 16.59 -16.57
N ASN A 123 11.51 17.31 -15.48
CA ASN A 123 12.01 18.67 -15.26
C ASN A 123 13.52 18.68 -15.03
N ILE A 124 14.07 17.73 -14.26
CA ILE A 124 15.53 17.58 -14.09
C ILE A 124 16.23 17.41 -15.44
N LEU A 125 15.68 16.58 -16.34
CA LEU A 125 16.25 16.37 -17.67
C LEU A 125 16.19 17.61 -18.56
N LEU A 126 15.24 18.52 -18.33
CA LEU A 126 15.16 19.80 -19.05
C LEU A 126 16.23 20.77 -18.53
N GLU A 127 16.38 20.89 -17.22
CA GLU A 127 17.43 21.73 -16.61
C GLU A 127 18.84 21.25 -16.96
N ALA A 128 19.08 19.93 -17.03
CA ALA A 128 20.38 19.36 -17.35
C ALA A 128 20.85 19.59 -18.81
N LYS A 129 20.02 20.14 -19.68
CA LYS A 129 20.41 20.51 -21.07
C LYS A 129 21.06 21.89 -21.18
N HIS A 130 21.10 22.65 -20.09
CA HIS A 130 21.73 23.96 -19.98
C HIS A 130 23.00 23.90 -19.12
#